data_AF-A0A4S2QRC8-F1
#
_entry.id   AF-A0A4S2QRC8-F1
#
_cell.length_a   1.000
_cell.length_b   1.000
_cell.length_c   1.000
_cell.angle_alpha   90.00
_cell.angle_beta   90.00
_cell.angle_gamma   90.00
#
_symmetry.space_group_name_H-M   'P 1'
#
loop_
_entity.id
_entity.type
_entity.pdbx_description
1 polymer ?
#
loop_
_entity_poly.entity_id
_entity_poly.type
_entity_poly.pdbx_seq_one_letter_code
_entity_poly.pdbx_strand_id
1 'polypeptide(L)'
;MEAPIQQADGRRVARDKGVPQGGSVSPIISNIFMHHVIDIWMKKNYPTVPFERYVDDAIVHCRTEKQTGFMKVMIEERLAEYRLKLHPKKTQIVYCKDDNRRDEFPKQSFDFLGYTFRPRLARNKIGKHFVSFLPAISNKAKKKITTTIRSWKMLRNTHITLEEISGKVNPIVRGWYQYYGKFYRTEVYKSLKNVERHLEKWVKRKYKRLRSHGRLARQFLGKVRDRSPNIFYHWTLGLGSKRLNNVY
;
A
#
# COMPACT_ATOMS: atom_id res chain seq x y z
N MET A 1 -0.10 1.99 35.28
CA MET A 1 1.34 1.71 35.06
C MET A 1 1.96 2.96 34.47
N GLU A 2 2.59 3.75 35.34
CA GLU A 2 3.26 5.00 34.97
C GLU A 2 4.73 4.71 34.75
N ALA A 3 5.18 4.74 33.50
CA ALA A 3 6.59 4.70 33.16
C ALA A 3 7.00 6.09 32.63
N PRO A 4 7.77 6.89 33.40
CA PRO A 4 8.17 8.23 32.98
C PRO A 4 9.16 8.17 31.80
N ILE A 5 9.09 9.16 30.89
CA ILE A 5 10.12 9.32 29.86
C ILE A 5 11.31 10.04 30.49
N GLN A 6 12.50 9.53 30.23
CA GLN A 6 13.76 10.24 30.50
C GLN A 6 14.17 11.03 29.26
N GLN A 7 14.26 12.35 29.38
CA GLN A 7 14.82 13.22 28.34
C GLN A 7 16.35 13.02 28.26
N ALA A 8 16.96 13.46 27.16
CA ALA A 8 18.40 13.29 26.92
C ALA A 8 19.30 14.00 27.96
N ASP A 9 18.73 14.91 28.76
CA ASP A 9 19.35 15.63 29.87
C ASP A 9 19.14 14.93 31.24
N GLY A 10 18.50 13.75 31.26
CA GLY A 10 18.23 12.98 32.48
C GLY A 10 16.96 13.36 33.22
N ARG A 11 16.20 14.38 32.80
CA ARG A 11 14.93 14.75 33.44
C ARG A 11 13.84 13.72 33.16
N ARG A 12 13.19 13.25 34.22
CA ARG A 12 12.03 12.34 34.16
C ARG A 12 10.74 13.17 34.19
N VAL A 13 9.96 13.12 33.11
CA VAL A 13 8.65 13.77 33.03
C VAL A 13 7.57 12.72 33.29
N ALA A 14 6.76 12.93 34.34
CA ALA A 14 5.58 12.11 34.62
C ALA A 14 4.57 12.25 33.47
N ARG A 15 3.96 11.12 33.06
CA ARG A 15 2.96 11.08 31.99
C ARG A 15 1.57 10.88 32.60
N ASP A 16 0.73 11.91 32.51
CA ASP A 16 -0.68 11.79 32.88
C ASP A 16 -1.55 11.19 31.75
N LYS A 17 -1.03 11.09 30.52
CA LYS A 17 -1.76 10.58 29.34
C LYS A 17 -0.86 9.83 28.36
N GLY A 18 -1.38 8.71 27.85
CA GLY A 18 -0.77 7.90 26.79
C GLY A 18 0.02 6.69 27.29
N VAL A 19 -0.20 5.53 26.67
CA VAL A 19 0.56 4.30 26.93
C VAL A 19 2.00 4.46 26.39
N PRO A 20 3.04 3.95 27.07
CA PRO A 20 4.39 3.92 26.53
C PRO A 20 4.44 3.20 25.18
N GLN A 21 4.68 3.96 24.09
CA GLN A 21 4.90 3.38 22.77
C GLN A 21 6.19 2.56 22.82
N GLY A 22 6.06 1.23 22.73
CA GLY A 22 7.19 0.30 22.81
C GLY A 22 6.95 -0.92 23.72
N GLY A 23 5.93 -0.90 24.57
CA GLY A 23 5.50 -2.10 25.30
C GLY A 23 4.76 -3.07 24.39
N SER A 24 5.13 -4.35 24.40
CA SER A 24 4.48 -5.43 23.61
C SER A 24 2.96 -5.51 23.81
N VAL A 25 2.47 -5.04 24.95
CA VAL A 25 1.05 -5.06 25.34
C VAL A 25 0.27 -3.83 24.86
N SER A 26 0.96 -2.73 24.49
CA SER A 26 0.31 -1.47 24.11
C SER A 26 -0.66 -1.59 22.92
N PRO A 27 -0.34 -2.31 21.82
CA PRO A 27 -1.28 -2.47 20.72
C PRO A 27 -2.55 -3.23 21.10
N ILE A 28 -2.44 -4.19 22.03
CA ILE A 28 -3.57 -4.98 22.51
C ILE A 28 -4.51 -4.08 23.32
N ILE A 29 -3.97 -3.34 24.29
CA ILE A 29 -4.77 -2.43 25.12
C ILE A 29 -5.48 -1.37 24.26
N SER A 30 -4.76 -0.75 23.32
CA SER A 30 -5.37 0.22 22.41
C SER A 30 -6.49 -0.39 21.57
N ASN A 31 -6.33 -1.64 21.10
CA ASN A 31 -7.37 -2.31 20.32
C ASN A 31 -8.60 -2.70 21.16
N ILE A 32 -8.42 -3.18 22.39
CA ILE A 32 -9.52 -3.49 23.31
C ILE A 32 -10.29 -2.23 23.65
N PHE A 33 -9.57 -1.15 23.95
CA PHE A 33 -10.16 0.15 24.24
C PHE A 33 -10.97 0.68 23.05
N MET A 34 -10.39 0.71 21.85
CA MET A 34 -11.10 1.15 20.64
C MET A 34 -12.27 0.22 20.27
N HIS A 35 -12.19 -1.06 20.61
CA HIS A 35 -13.30 -1.99 20.43
C HIS A 35 -14.52 -1.59 21.25
N HIS A 36 -14.32 -1.21 22.51
CA HIS A 36 -15.40 -0.72 23.36
C HIS A 36 -15.91 0.67 22.93
N VAL A 37 -14.99 1.62 22.70
CA VAL A 37 -15.32 3.01 22.43
C VAL A 37 -16.05 3.17 21.10
N ILE A 38 -15.58 2.49 20.05
CA ILE A 38 -16.12 2.60 18.69
C ILE A 38 -16.92 1.36 18.30
N ASP A 39 -16.34 0.17 18.32
CA ASP A 39 -16.95 -0.97 17.63
C ASP A 39 -18.28 -1.40 18.27
N ILE A 40 -18.32 -1.56 19.59
CA ILE A 40 -19.53 -1.92 20.33
C ILE A 40 -20.58 -0.80 20.24
N TRP A 41 -20.14 0.45 20.39
CA TRP A 41 -21.03 1.61 20.33
C TRP A 41 -21.67 1.78 18.94
N MET A 42 -20.90 1.66 17.86
CA MET A 42 -21.42 1.71 16.49
C MET A 42 -22.44 0.60 16.25
N LYS A 43 -22.14 -0.64 16.66
CA LYS A 43 -23.05 -1.78 16.51
C LYS A 43 -24.37 -1.58 17.26
N LYS A 44 -24.32 -1.00 18.46
CA LYS A 44 -25.50 -0.79 19.31
C LYS A 44 -26.37 0.37 18.82
N ASN A 45 -25.76 1.52 18.50
CA ASN A 45 -26.49 2.76 18.24
C ASN A 45 -26.74 3.02 16.75
N TYR A 46 -25.88 2.48 15.87
CA TYR A 46 -25.96 2.69 14.42
C TYR A 46 -25.79 1.36 13.65
N PRO A 47 -26.61 0.33 13.93
CA PRO A 47 -26.46 -1.01 13.34
C PRO A 47 -26.58 -1.02 11.81
N THR A 48 -27.22 0.00 11.23
CA THR A 48 -27.42 0.14 9.78
C THR A 48 -26.31 0.92 9.08
N VAL A 49 -25.29 1.41 9.81
CA VAL A 49 -24.15 2.16 9.28
C VAL A 49 -22.91 1.27 9.27
N PRO A 50 -22.53 0.70 8.10
CA PRO A 50 -21.34 -0.14 8.02
C PRO A 50 -20.08 0.68 8.30
N PHE A 51 -19.09 0.05 8.92
CA PHE A 51 -17.78 0.65 9.12
C PHE A 51 -16.70 -0.42 9.18
N GLU A 52 -15.47 -0.05 8.86
CA GLU A 52 -14.28 -0.86 9.10
C GLU A 52 -13.30 -0.10 9.97
N ARG A 53 -12.69 -0.79 10.93
CA ARG A 53 -11.62 -0.24 11.76
C ARG A 53 -10.36 -1.09 11.65
N TYR A 54 -9.22 -0.42 11.57
CA TYR A 54 -7.90 -1.00 11.66
C TYR A 54 -7.05 -0.17 12.61
N VAL A 55 -6.82 -0.70 13.82
CA VAL A 55 -6.13 0.02 14.90
C VAL A 55 -6.85 1.36 15.18
N ASP A 56 -6.22 2.50 14.89
CA ASP A 56 -6.72 3.86 15.08
C ASP A 56 -7.43 4.42 13.84
N ASP A 57 -7.32 3.76 12.69
CA ASP A 57 -7.98 4.15 11.45
C ASP A 57 -9.37 3.54 11.35
N ALA A 58 -10.37 4.34 10.99
CA ALA A 58 -11.72 3.85 10.70
C ALA A 58 -12.28 4.49 9.42
N ILE A 59 -13.09 3.72 8.71
CA ILE A 59 -13.91 4.15 7.58
C ILE A 59 -15.37 3.91 7.98
N VAL A 60 -16.21 4.92 7.84
CA VAL A 60 -17.65 4.83 8.11
C VAL A 60 -18.40 5.08 6.81
N HIS A 61 -19.24 4.13 6.40
CA HIS A 61 -19.98 4.19 5.13
C HIS A 61 -21.32 4.85 5.33
N CYS A 62 -21.48 6.02 4.74
CA CYS A 62 -22.74 6.77 4.76
C CYS A 62 -23.34 6.81 3.35
N ARG A 63 -24.67 6.74 3.26
CA ARG A 63 -25.41 6.83 1.99
C ARG A 63 -25.59 8.26 1.50
N THR A 64 -25.71 9.21 2.42
CA THR A 64 -25.99 10.61 2.12
C THR A 64 -25.01 11.54 2.82
N GLU A 65 -24.85 12.76 2.29
CA GLU A 65 -24.05 13.80 2.93
C GLU A 65 -24.60 14.16 4.31
N LYS A 66 -25.93 14.28 4.45
CA LYS A 66 -26.59 14.52 5.74
C LYS A 66 -26.26 13.44 6.77
N GLN A 67 -26.31 12.16 6.39
CA GLN A 67 -25.91 11.07 7.27
C GLN A 67 -24.42 11.16 7.63
N THR A 68 -23.58 11.55 6.68
CA THR A 68 -22.14 11.69 6.91
C THR A 68 -21.83 12.80 7.90
N GLY A 69 -22.47 13.97 7.76
CA GLY A 69 -22.35 15.08 8.70
C GLY A 69 -22.82 14.69 10.11
N PHE A 70 -23.98 14.04 10.21
CA PHE A 70 -24.51 13.51 11.47
C PHE A 70 -23.53 12.53 12.13
N MET A 71 -23.08 11.51 11.39
CA MET A 71 -22.16 10.50 11.94
C MET A 71 -20.83 11.11 12.38
N LYS A 72 -20.30 12.10 11.65
CA LYS A 72 -19.08 12.80 12.05
C LYS A 72 -19.24 13.44 13.43
N VAL A 73 -20.34 14.17 13.66
CA VAL A 73 -20.64 14.81 14.95
C VAL A 73 -20.78 13.77 16.05
N MET A 74 -21.60 12.73 15.83
CA MET A 74 -21.82 11.69 16.84
C MET A 74 -20.52 10.95 17.22
N ILE A 75 -19.64 10.69 16.26
CA ILE A 75 -18.34 10.06 16.52
C ILE A 75 -17.42 11.03 17.29
N GLU A 76 -17.43 12.31 16.95
CA GLU A 76 -16.64 13.33 17.65
C GLU A 76 -17.06 13.47 19.11
N GLU A 77 -18.36 13.56 19.38
CA GLU A 77 -18.94 13.59 20.72
C GLU A 77 -18.59 12.31 21.50
N ARG A 78 -18.79 11.15 20.87
CA ARG A 78 -18.47 9.85 21.49
C ARG A 78 -16.99 9.76 21.86
N LEU A 79 -16.08 10.20 20.99
CA LEU A 79 -14.65 10.19 21.29
C LEU A 79 -14.31 11.17 22.42
N ALA A 80 -14.99 12.32 22.48
CA ALA A 80 -14.79 13.32 23.54
C ALA A 80 -15.16 12.78 24.94
N GLU A 81 -16.20 11.94 25.06
CA GLU A 81 -16.54 11.23 26.31
C GLU A 81 -15.36 10.44 26.87
N TYR A 82 -14.51 9.89 25.99
CA TYR A 82 -13.30 9.14 26.35
C TYR A 82 -12.02 9.98 26.26
N ARG A 83 -12.14 11.31 26.20
CA ARG A 83 -11.03 12.27 26.11
C ARG A 83 -10.14 12.07 24.87
N LEU A 84 -10.71 11.51 23.82
CA LEU A 84 -10.09 11.37 22.50
C LEU A 84 -10.56 12.51 21.59
N LYS A 85 -9.77 12.84 20.58
CA LYS A 85 -10.14 13.82 19.56
C LYS A 85 -9.90 13.24 18.18
N LEU A 86 -10.81 13.50 17.26
CA LEU A 86 -10.58 13.23 15.84
C LEU A 86 -9.40 14.09 15.36
N HIS A 87 -8.52 13.48 14.58
CA HIS A 87 -7.39 14.22 14.01
C HIS A 87 -7.91 15.10 12.85
N PRO A 88 -7.85 16.44 12.95
CA PRO A 88 -8.58 17.35 12.06
C PRO A 88 -8.13 17.26 10.60
N LYS A 89 -6.84 16.99 10.36
CA LYS A 89 -6.32 16.85 8.98
C LYS A 89 -6.49 15.44 8.39
N LYS A 90 -6.79 14.44 9.23
CA LYS A 90 -6.88 13.02 8.81
C LYS A 90 -8.32 12.63 8.54
N THR A 91 -9.23 13.17 9.35
CA THR A 91 -10.68 12.99 9.20
C THR A 91 -11.17 13.78 8.00
N GLN A 92 -11.71 13.09 7.01
CA GLN A 92 -12.20 13.69 5.77
C GLN A 92 -13.47 13.00 5.32
N ILE A 93 -14.38 13.78 4.75
CA ILE A 93 -15.54 13.26 4.02
C ILE A 93 -15.10 13.04 2.58
N VAL A 94 -15.34 11.84 2.05
CA VAL A 94 -14.94 11.48 0.68
C VAL A 94 -16.13 10.94 -0.07
N TYR A 95 -16.44 11.60 -1.18
CA TYR A 95 -17.48 11.15 -2.08
C TYR A 95 -16.99 9.98 -2.93
N CYS A 96 -17.67 8.86 -2.82
CA CYS A 96 -17.32 7.65 -3.54
C CYS A 96 -17.90 7.66 -4.95
N LYS A 97 -17.40 8.54 -5.82
CA LYS A 97 -17.90 8.73 -7.19
C LYS A 97 -17.84 7.43 -8.02
N ASP A 98 -18.91 7.15 -8.77
CA ASP A 98 -19.02 6.05 -9.73
C ASP A 98 -19.99 6.40 -10.87
N ASP A 99 -20.30 5.47 -11.77
CA ASP A 99 -21.18 5.76 -12.93
C ASP A 99 -22.61 6.20 -12.54
N ASN A 100 -23.09 5.79 -11.36
CA ASN A 100 -24.42 6.12 -10.85
C ASN A 100 -24.42 7.37 -9.97
N ARG A 101 -23.25 7.72 -9.40
CA ARG A 101 -23.04 8.85 -8.49
C ARG A 101 -22.18 9.89 -9.17
N ARG A 102 -22.82 10.86 -9.84
CA ARG A 102 -22.14 11.78 -10.78
C ARG A 102 -21.82 13.16 -10.22
N ASP A 103 -22.24 13.43 -8.99
CA ASP A 103 -22.00 14.73 -8.36
C ASP A 103 -20.49 15.00 -8.21
N GLU A 104 -20.15 16.28 -8.14
CA GLU A 104 -18.78 16.71 -7.99
C GLU A 104 -18.52 17.16 -6.56
N PHE A 105 -17.59 16.47 -5.90
CA PHE A 105 -17.14 16.80 -4.56
C PHE A 105 -15.62 17.07 -4.54
N PRO A 106 -15.10 17.93 -3.66
CA PRO A 106 -13.68 18.25 -3.60
C PRO A 106 -12.76 17.05 -3.33
N LYS A 107 -13.28 16.05 -2.58
CA LYS A 107 -12.54 14.84 -2.23
C LYS A 107 -13.26 13.62 -2.78
N GLN A 108 -12.59 12.93 -3.72
CA GLN A 108 -13.07 11.70 -4.37
C GLN A 108 -12.04 10.57 -4.28
N SER A 109 -11.11 10.66 -3.32
CA SER A 109 -10.17 9.58 -3.07
C SER A 109 -9.61 9.64 -1.66
N PHE A 110 -9.24 8.48 -1.12
CA PHE A 110 -8.50 8.38 0.14
C PHE A 110 -7.55 7.19 0.12
N ASP A 111 -6.58 7.24 1.02
CA ASP A 111 -5.65 6.13 1.29
C ASP A 111 -6.10 5.38 2.55
N PHE A 112 -6.16 4.05 2.48
CA PHE A 112 -6.40 3.17 3.62
C PHE A 112 -5.60 1.87 3.46
N LEU A 113 -4.87 1.46 4.50
CA LEU A 113 -4.05 0.23 4.52
C LEU A 113 -3.09 0.05 3.32
N GLY A 114 -2.55 1.15 2.80
CA GLY A 114 -1.63 1.13 1.66
C GLY A 114 -2.33 1.05 0.29
N TYR A 115 -3.65 1.19 0.24
CA TYR A 115 -4.46 1.29 -0.97
C TYR A 115 -5.05 2.69 -1.13
N THR A 116 -5.09 3.19 -2.36
CA THR A 116 -5.87 4.38 -2.72
C THR A 116 -7.19 3.94 -3.32
N PHE A 117 -8.28 4.26 -2.63
CA PHE A 117 -9.65 4.13 -3.11
C PHE A 117 -10.03 5.37 -3.91
N ARG A 118 -10.51 5.18 -5.15
CA ARG A 118 -10.94 6.25 -6.06
C ARG A 118 -11.78 5.70 -7.21
N PRO A 119 -12.43 6.55 -8.02
CA PRO A 119 -13.09 6.13 -9.25
C PRO A 119 -12.08 5.48 -10.21
N ARG A 120 -12.40 4.28 -10.68
CA ARG A 120 -11.58 3.48 -11.59
C ARG A 120 -12.47 2.72 -12.58
N LEU A 121 -11.94 2.54 -13.78
CA LEU A 121 -12.56 1.68 -14.79
C LEU A 121 -12.52 0.22 -14.32
N ALA A 122 -13.68 -0.41 -14.27
CA ALA A 122 -13.90 -1.82 -14.00
C ALA A 122 -14.57 -2.47 -15.20
N ARG A 123 -14.53 -3.80 -15.26
CA ARG A 123 -15.19 -4.59 -16.30
C ARG A 123 -16.14 -5.57 -15.63
N ASN A 124 -17.40 -5.58 -16.05
CA ASN A 124 -18.39 -6.52 -15.52
C ASN A 124 -18.23 -7.92 -16.15
N LYS A 125 -19.03 -8.89 -15.71
CA LYS A 125 -18.98 -10.27 -16.21
C LYS A 125 -19.29 -10.40 -17.72
N ILE A 126 -20.02 -9.45 -18.29
CA ILE A 126 -20.44 -9.40 -19.71
C ILE A 126 -19.40 -8.63 -20.55
N GLY A 127 -18.30 -8.15 -19.95
CA GLY A 127 -17.24 -7.44 -20.65
C GLY A 127 -17.47 -5.93 -20.82
N LYS A 128 -18.61 -5.38 -20.36
CA LYS A 128 -18.88 -3.94 -20.39
C LYS A 128 -18.04 -3.21 -19.35
N HIS A 129 -17.47 -2.09 -19.77
CA HIS A 129 -16.71 -1.21 -18.89
C HIS A 129 -17.63 -0.24 -18.16
N PHE A 130 -17.31 0.04 -16.90
CA PHE A 130 -18.04 1.00 -16.06
C PHE A 130 -17.08 1.60 -15.02
N VAL A 131 -17.38 2.78 -14.49
CA VAL A 131 -16.61 3.37 -13.39
C VAL A 131 -17.17 2.88 -12.06
N SER A 132 -16.28 2.43 -11.19
CA SER A 132 -16.59 2.04 -9.82
C SER A 132 -15.54 2.58 -8.86
N PHE A 133 -15.91 2.71 -7.59
CA PHE A 133 -15.02 3.22 -6.56
C PHE A 133 -14.18 2.08 -5.97
N LEU A 134 -12.94 1.93 -6.45
CA LEU A 134 -12.16 0.71 -6.23
C LEU A 134 -10.73 0.98 -5.71
N PRO A 135 -10.20 0.08 -4.86
CA PRO A 135 -8.83 0.20 -4.34
C PRO A 135 -7.78 -0.26 -5.36
N ALA A 136 -6.62 0.38 -5.31
CA ALA A 136 -5.37 -0.16 -5.85
C ALA A 136 -4.19 0.35 -5.03
N ILE A 137 -3.01 -0.27 -5.16
CA ILE A 137 -1.80 0.15 -4.44
C ILE A 137 -1.61 1.68 -4.45
N SER A 138 -1.37 2.26 -3.27
CA SER A 138 -1.28 3.71 -3.11
C SER A 138 0.01 4.29 -3.70
N ASN A 139 -0.02 5.59 -4.02
CA ASN A 139 1.18 6.28 -4.50
C ASN A 139 2.29 6.29 -3.45
N LYS A 140 1.95 6.38 -2.16
CA LYS A 140 2.90 6.27 -1.05
C LYS A 140 3.56 4.89 -1.03
N ALA A 141 2.80 3.82 -1.20
CA ALA A 141 3.33 2.46 -1.29
C ALA A 141 4.21 2.27 -2.54
N LYS A 142 3.77 2.75 -3.72
CA LYS A 142 4.57 2.73 -4.96
C LYS A 142 5.92 3.46 -4.79
N LYS A 143 5.92 4.61 -4.11
CA LYS A 143 7.13 5.37 -3.79
C LYS A 143 8.05 4.57 -2.87
N LYS A 144 7.51 3.95 -1.80
CA LYS A 144 8.27 3.08 -0.89
C LYS A 144 8.93 1.91 -1.65
N ILE A 145 8.17 1.20 -2.48
CA ILE A 145 8.70 0.12 -3.34
C ILE A 145 9.87 0.64 -4.20
N THR A 146 9.68 1.78 -4.87
CA THR A 146 10.72 2.36 -5.73
C THR A 146 11.97 2.73 -4.95
N THR A 147 11.82 3.30 -3.75
CA THR A 147 12.94 3.60 -2.86
C THR A 147 13.66 2.34 -2.41
N THR A 148 12.93 1.28 -2.05
CA THR A 148 13.53 -0.02 -1.68
C THR A 148 14.30 -0.65 -2.84
N ILE A 149 13.75 -0.60 -4.06
CA ILE A 149 14.46 -1.12 -5.25
C ILE A 149 15.78 -0.37 -5.46
N ARG A 150 15.78 0.96 -5.27
CA ARG A 150 16.99 1.79 -5.38
C ARG A 150 18.00 1.48 -4.26
N SER A 151 17.53 1.18 -3.04
CA SER A 151 18.40 0.91 -1.90
C SER A 151 19.17 -0.40 -2.00
N TRP A 152 18.73 -1.33 -2.87
CA TRP A 152 19.48 -2.56 -3.16
C TRP A 152 20.83 -2.29 -3.82
N LYS A 153 21.08 -1.07 -4.34
CA LYS A 153 22.35 -0.64 -4.94
C LYS A 153 22.89 -1.66 -5.97
N MET A 154 22.01 -2.35 -6.69
CA MET A 154 22.36 -3.44 -7.63
C MET A 154 23.52 -3.04 -8.54
N LEU A 155 23.49 -1.83 -9.09
CA LEU A 155 24.50 -1.31 -10.02
C LEU A 155 25.93 -1.23 -9.46
N ARG A 156 26.09 -1.26 -8.12
CA ARG A 156 27.40 -1.28 -7.44
C ARG A 156 27.90 -2.71 -7.19
N ASN A 157 27.02 -3.70 -7.30
CA ASN A 157 27.31 -5.10 -7.00
C ASN A 157 27.34 -5.90 -8.31
N THR A 158 28.31 -5.64 -9.19
CA THR A 158 28.43 -6.38 -10.47
C THR A 158 29.09 -7.75 -10.32
N HIS A 159 29.75 -8.01 -9.19
CA HIS A 159 30.43 -9.29 -8.92
C HIS A 159 29.44 -10.44 -8.71
N ILE A 160 28.31 -10.19 -8.05
CA ILE A 160 27.29 -11.22 -7.77
C ILE A 160 26.57 -11.74 -9.03
N THR A 161 25.95 -12.91 -8.93
CA THR A 161 25.16 -13.60 -9.95
C THR A 161 23.70 -13.15 -9.96
N LEU A 162 22.93 -13.57 -10.98
CA LEU A 162 21.50 -13.27 -11.02
C LEU A 162 20.74 -14.05 -9.93
N GLU A 163 21.20 -15.25 -9.62
CA GLU A 163 20.71 -16.14 -8.59
C GLU A 163 20.87 -15.49 -7.20
N GLU A 164 22.05 -14.97 -6.88
CA GLU A 164 22.30 -14.24 -5.64
C GLU A 164 21.47 -12.96 -5.52
N ILE A 165 21.28 -12.22 -6.63
CA ILE A 165 20.37 -11.06 -6.65
C ILE A 165 18.95 -11.53 -6.36
N SER A 166 18.51 -12.60 -7.01
CA SER A 166 17.15 -13.11 -6.87
C SER A 166 16.85 -13.60 -5.46
N GLY A 167 17.81 -14.24 -4.78
CA GLY A 167 17.66 -14.68 -3.39
C GLY A 167 17.34 -13.52 -2.45
N LYS A 168 17.93 -12.35 -2.68
CA LYS A 168 17.67 -11.13 -1.89
C LYS A 168 16.37 -10.42 -2.27
N VAL A 169 16.00 -10.45 -3.55
CA VAL A 169 14.88 -9.68 -4.13
C VAL A 169 13.55 -10.41 -4.02
N ASN A 170 13.54 -11.72 -4.26
CA ASN A 170 12.32 -12.51 -4.41
C ASN A 170 11.40 -12.51 -3.18
N PRO A 171 11.89 -12.65 -1.93
CA PRO A 171 11.01 -12.61 -0.76
C PRO A 171 10.25 -11.30 -0.65
N ILE A 172 10.94 -10.18 -0.93
CA ILE A 172 10.37 -8.82 -0.87
C ILE A 172 9.34 -8.62 -1.99
N VAL A 173 9.71 -8.98 -3.23
CA VAL A 173 8.83 -8.84 -4.40
C VAL A 173 7.59 -9.72 -4.27
N ARG A 174 7.74 -10.95 -3.78
CA ARG A 174 6.63 -11.86 -3.48
C ARG A 174 5.70 -11.25 -2.44
N GLY A 175 6.23 -10.72 -1.34
CA GLY A 175 5.44 -10.03 -0.32
C GLY A 175 4.66 -8.84 -0.87
N TRP A 176 5.29 -8.00 -1.71
CA TRP A 176 4.60 -6.90 -2.38
C TRP A 176 3.46 -7.37 -3.27
N TYR A 177 3.68 -8.42 -4.06
CA TYR A 177 2.64 -8.96 -4.92
C TYR A 177 1.50 -9.60 -4.13
N GLN A 178 1.81 -10.40 -3.11
CA GLN A 178 0.79 -11.04 -2.27
C GLN A 178 -0.06 -10.02 -1.52
N TYR A 179 0.58 -8.97 -1.00
CA TYR A 179 -0.14 -7.91 -0.29
C TYR A 179 -0.93 -7.04 -1.27
N TYR A 180 -0.24 -6.33 -2.19
CA TYR A 180 -0.86 -5.31 -3.04
C TYR A 180 -1.59 -5.86 -4.27
N GLY A 181 -1.34 -7.11 -4.66
CA GLY A 181 -1.95 -7.76 -5.82
C GLY A 181 -3.36 -8.29 -5.57
N LYS A 182 -3.92 -8.09 -4.38
CA LYS A 182 -5.33 -8.43 -4.08
C LYS A 182 -6.31 -7.64 -4.94
N PHE A 183 -6.01 -6.36 -5.21
CA PHE A 183 -6.85 -5.47 -6.01
C PHE A 183 -6.04 -4.85 -7.14
N TYR A 184 -6.62 -4.78 -8.35
CA TYR A 184 -5.97 -4.19 -9.54
C TYR A 184 -4.50 -4.61 -9.71
N ARG A 185 -4.27 -5.91 -9.92
CA ARG A 185 -2.91 -6.49 -10.12
C ARG A 185 -2.06 -5.71 -11.13
N THR A 186 -2.71 -5.18 -12.17
CA THR A 186 -2.08 -4.36 -13.21
C THR A 186 -1.39 -3.11 -12.66
N GLU A 187 -1.87 -2.52 -11.56
CA GLU A 187 -1.23 -1.39 -10.89
C GLU A 187 0.06 -1.80 -10.17
N VAL A 188 0.10 -2.99 -9.58
CA VAL A 188 1.31 -3.54 -8.94
C VAL A 188 2.35 -3.91 -9.99
N TYR A 189 1.93 -4.44 -11.14
CA TYR A 189 2.83 -4.78 -12.24
C TYR A 189 3.68 -3.60 -12.71
N LYS A 190 3.14 -2.37 -12.68
CA LYS A 190 3.90 -1.16 -12.99
C LYS A 190 5.10 -0.98 -12.05
N SER A 191 4.91 -1.26 -10.76
CA SER A 191 5.98 -1.22 -9.76
C SER A 191 6.96 -2.38 -9.93
N LEU A 192 6.49 -3.59 -10.21
CA LEU A 192 7.37 -4.76 -10.40
C LEU A 192 8.21 -4.66 -11.68
N LYS A 193 7.71 -4.02 -12.74
CA LYS A 193 8.50 -3.67 -13.93
C LYS A 193 9.73 -2.82 -13.60
N ASN A 194 9.73 -2.07 -12.48
CA ASN A 194 10.92 -1.33 -12.06
C ASN A 194 12.06 -2.26 -11.63
N VAL A 195 11.76 -3.45 -11.09
CA VAL A 195 12.77 -4.46 -10.75
C VAL A 195 13.50 -4.89 -12.02
N GLU A 196 12.74 -5.25 -13.06
CA GLU A 196 13.31 -5.60 -14.37
C GLU A 196 14.20 -4.49 -14.93
N ARG A 197 13.77 -3.22 -14.87
CA ARG A 197 14.59 -2.10 -15.34
C ARG A 197 15.91 -1.96 -14.59
N HIS A 198 15.96 -2.32 -13.31
CA HIS A 198 17.20 -2.31 -12.55
C HIS A 198 18.09 -3.50 -12.91
N LEU A 199 17.51 -4.67 -13.20
CA LEU A 199 18.23 -5.81 -13.77
C LEU A 199 18.82 -5.46 -15.14
N GLU A 200 18.06 -4.79 -16.02
CA GLU A 200 18.56 -4.31 -17.32
C GLU A 200 19.79 -3.41 -17.14
N LYS A 201 19.69 -2.41 -16.25
CA LYS A 201 20.81 -1.51 -15.93
C LYS A 201 22.00 -2.26 -15.32
N TRP A 202 21.73 -3.25 -14.49
CA TRP A 202 22.76 -4.08 -13.87
C TRP A 202 23.51 -4.91 -14.91
N VAL A 203 22.80 -5.58 -15.82
CA VAL A 203 23.38 -6.34 -16.94
C VAL A 203 24.26 -5.43 -17.81
N LYS A 204 23.78 -4.23 -18.15
CA LYS A 204 24.58 -3.24 -18.89
C LYS A 204 25.86 -2.81 -18.16
N ARG A 205 25.82 -2.77 -16.83
CA ARG A 205 26.98 -2.41 -16.00
C ARG A 205 27.97 -3.57 -15.87
N LYS A 206 27.47 -4.79 -15.67
CA LYS A 206 28.28 -6.02 -15.51
C LYS A 206 29.00 -6.40 -16.80
N TYR A 207 28.31 -6.37 -17.93
CA TYR A 207 28.87 -6.82 -19.21
C TYR A 207 29.26 -5.64 -20.09
N LYS A 208 30.57 -5.41 -20.28
CA LYS A 208 31.11 -4.29 -21.09
C LYS A 208 30.48 -4.22 -22.50
N ARG A 209 30.31 -5.38 -23.16
CA ARG A 209 29.68 -5.50 -24.49
C ARG A 209 28.22 -5.03 -24.55
N LEU A 210 27.52 -4.94 -23.42
CA LEU A 210 26.11 -4.54 -23.37
C LEU A 210 25.91 -3.10 -22.88
N ARG A 211 26.97 -2.38 -22.53
CA ARG A 211 26.92 -1.07 -21.85
C ARG A 211 26.08 -0.03 -22.57
N SER A 212 26.15 0.03 -23.90
CA SER A 212 25.39 0.97 -24.73
C SER A 212 24.14 0.35 -25.37
N HIS A 213 23.94 -0.97 -25.23
CA HIS A 213 22.94 -1.71 -26.00
C HIS A 213 21.77 -2.18 -25.14
N GLY A 214 20.81 -1.28 -24.87
CA GLY A 214 19.63 -1.59 -24.06
C GLY A 214 18.77 -2.73 -24.63
N ARG A 215 18.64 -2.81 -25.96
CA ARG A 215 17.93 -3.91 -26.64
C ARG A 215 18.61 -5.26 -26.38
N LEU A 216 19.93 -5.32 -26.49
CA LEU A 216 20.70 -6.55 -26.26
C LEU A 216 20.66 -6.96 -24.78
N ALA A 217 20.67 -6.01 -23.84
CA ALA A 217 20.51 -6.31 -22.42
C ALA A 217 19.14 -6.94 -22.10
N ARG A 218 18.05 -6.45 -22.71
CA ARG A 218 16.73 -7.08 -22.61
C ARG A 218 16.68 -8.45 -23.25
N GLN A 219 17.27 -8.62 -24.44
CA GLN A 219 17.37 -9.93 -25.07
C GLN A 219 18.18 -10.92 -24.21
N PHE A 220 19.26 -10.46 -23.57
CA PHE A 220 20.03 -11.28 -22.63
C PHE A 220 19.15 -11.75 -21.47
N LEU A 221 18.47 -10.84 -20.77
CA LEU A 221 17.56 -11.20 -19.68
C LEU A 221 16.39 -12.08 -20.16
N GLY A 222 15.85 -11.82 -21.36
CA GLY A 222 14.83 -12.65 -21.98
C GLY A 222 15.31 -14.09 -22.21
N LYS A 223 16.52 -14.28 -22.77
CA LYS A 223 17.12 -15.61 -22.93
C LYS A 223 17.36 -16.32 -21.59
N VAL A 224 17.78 -15.59 -20.55
CA VAL A 224 17.93 -16.15 -19.20
C VAL A 224 16.58 -16.58 -18.64
N ARG A 225 15.56 -15.74 -18.78
CA ARG A 225 14.19 -16.04 -18.36
C ARG A 225 13.62 -17.27 -19.09
N ASP A 226 13.85 -17.41 -20.39
CA ASP A 226 13.37 -18.57 -21.15
C ASP A 226 13.98 -19.88 -20.63
N ARG A 227 15.27 -19.86 -20.25
CA ARG A 227 15.97 -21.04 -19.70
C ARG A 227 15.59 -21.32 -18.24
N SER A 228 15.44 -20.26 -17.45
CA SER A 228 15.25 -20.34 -16.00
C SER A 228 14.18 -19.36 -15.54
N PRO A 229 12.89 -19.61 -15.86
CA PRO A 229 11.80 -18.66 -15.64
C PRO A 229 11.52 -18.38 -14.16
N ASN A 230 11.98 -19.25 -13.26
CA ASN A 230 11.73 -19.18 -11.83
C ASN A 230 12.81 -18.42 -11.03
N ILE A 231 13.90 -17.95 -11.68
CA ILE A 231 14.96 -17.20 -10.97
C ILE A 231 14.35 -15.96 -10.33
N PHE A 232 13.56 -15.16 -11.05
CA PHE A 232 12.89 -14.00 -10.46
C PHE A 232 11.39 -14.21 -10.32
N TYR A 233 10.85 -13.87 -9.16
CA TYR A 233 9.42 -14.04 -8.89
C TYR A 233 8.54 -13.25 -9.87
N HIS A 234 8.93 -12.04 -10.29
CA HIS A 234 8.11 -11.29 -11.25
C HIS A 234 8.08 -11.94 -12.65
N TRP A 235 9.04 -12.80 -12.99
CA TRP A 235 9.03 -13.53 -14.27
C TRP A 235 7.93 -14.58 -14.35
N THR A 236 7.61 -15.23 -13.24
CA THR A 236 6.51 -16.20 -13.15
C THR A 236 5.14 -15.53 -13.32
N LEU A 237 5.05 -14.23 -13.03
CA LEU A 237 3.85 -13.41 -13.27
C LEU A 237 3.70 -12.95 -14.73
N GLY A 238 4.56 -13.44 -15.63
CA GLY A 238 4.61 -12.99 -17.02
C GLY A 238 5.33 -11.65 -17.23
N LEU A 239 5.86 -11.03 -16.16
CA LEU A 239 6.59 -9.77 -16.23
C LEU A 239 8.06 -10.02 -16.58
N GLY A 240 8.77 -8.99 -17.01
CA GLY A 240 10.19 -9.10 -17.36
C GLY A 240 10.46 -9.01 -18.86
N SER A 241 11.74 -8.96 -19.21
CA SER A 241 12.19 -8.88 -20.59
C SER A 241 11.71 -10.11 -21.37
N LYS A 242 11.28 -9.89 -22.60
CA LYS A 242 10.92 -10.95 -23.54
C LYS A 242 12.07 -11.12 -24.53
N ARG A 243 12.30 -12.35 -24.97
CA ARG A 243 13.06 -12.58 -26.19
C ARG A 243 12.32 -11.87 -27.32
N LEU A 244 13.03 -11.01 -28.04
CA LEU A 244 12.50 -10.48 -29.29
C LEU A 244 12.57 -11.61 -30.30
N ASN A 245 11.41 -12.04 -30.81
CA ASN A 245 11.38 -12.81 -32.04
C ASN A 245 11.88 -11.86 -33.12
N ASN A 246 12.97 -12.22 -33.81
CA ASN A 246 13.32 -11.56 -35.05
C ASN A 246 12.21 -11.89 -36.03
N VAL A 247 11.26 -10.96 -36.19
CA VAL A 247 10.48 -10.92 -37.43
C VAL A 247 11.48 -10.33 -38.44
N TYR A 248 11.92 -11.19 -39.34
CA TYR A 248 12.67 -10.79 -40.53
C TYR A 248 11.76 -9.94 -41.42
#